data_AF-A0A0H5QIL8-F1
#
_entry.id   AF-A0A0H5QIL8-F1
#
_cell.length_a   1.000
_cell.length_b   1.000
_cell.length_c   1.000
_cell.angle_alpha   90.00
_cell.angle_beta   90.00
_cell.angle_gamma   90.00
#
_symmetry.space_group_name_H-M   'P 1'
#
loop_
_entity.id
_entity.type
_entity.pdbx_description
1 polymer ?
#
loop_
_entity_poly.entity_id
_entity_poly.type
_entity_poly.pdbx_seq_one_letter_code
_entity_poly.pdbx_strand_id
1 'polypeptide(L)'
;FDAQADGNEQAFKEYLKVLNDRLGKLIGLVLGKLSREDRIKIITLITVDVHNRDVVQSLITNKIEQVNAFAWQSQLRYKWISDCRDCKILVADASFTYSYEYIGNTGRLVITPLT
;
A
#
# COMPACT_ATOMS: atom_id res chain seq x y z
N PHE A 1 -7.30 0.77 9.25
CA PHE A 1 -7.28 0.91 10.71
C PHE A 1 -8.43 1.78 11.19
N ASP A 2 -8.72 2.93 10.58
CA ASP A 2 -9.88 3.75 10.98
C ASP A 2 -11.19 2.91 11.00
N ALA A 3 -11.51 2.21 9.92
CA ALA A 3 -12.66 1.29 9.87
C ALA A 3 -12.60 0.10 10.86
N GLN A 4 -11.41 -0.29 11.34
CA GLN A 4 -11.26 -1.34 12.35
C GLN A 4 -11.36 -0.78 13.77
N ALA A 5 -10.90 0.45 13.99
CA ALA A 5 -11.10 1.19 15.23
C ALA A 5 -12.59 1.48 15.46
N ASP A 6 -13.37 1.59 14.38
CA ASP A 6 -14.84 1.66 14.42
C ASP A 6 -15.52 0.32 14.80
N GLY A 7 -14.75 -0.72 15.16
CA GLY A 7 -15.26 -1.99 15.70
C GLY A 7 -15.50 -3.09 14.66
N ASN A 8 -15.09 -2.91 13.39
CA ASN A 8 -15.20 -3.96 12.38
C ASN A 8 -13.97 -4.90 12.44
N GLU A 9 -14.05 -5.97 13.23
CA GLU A 9 -13.02 -7.03 13.33
C GLU A 9 -12.74 -7.74 11.99
N GLN A 10 -13.67 -7.66 11.04
CA GLN A 10 -13.54 -8.28 9.73
C GLN A 10 -12.96 -7.35 8.66
N ALA A 11 -12.76 -6.06 8.98
CA ALA A 11 -12.34 -5.02 8.03
C ALA A 11 -11.04 -5.39 7.30
N PHE A 12 -10.02 -5.91 7.99
CA PHE A 12 -8.79 -6.32 7.32
C PHE A 12 -8.98 -7.51 6.38
N LYS A 13 -9.83 -8.48 6.73
CA LYS A 13 -10.08 -9.65 5.88
C LYS A 13 -10.88 -9.26 4.64
N GLU A 14 -11.83 -8.35 4.76
CA GLU A 14 -12.56 -7.79 3.62
C GLU A 14 -11.63 -6.98 2.72
N TYR A 15 -10.80 -6.12 3.31
CA TYR A 15 -9.82 -5.34 2.56
C TYR A 15 -8.80 -6.21 1.84
N LEU A 16 -8.33 -7.30 2.47
CA LEU A 16 -7.44 -8.26 1.85
C LEU A 16 -8.06 -8.91 0.61
N LYS A 17 -9.36 -9.22 0.62
CA LYS A 17 -10.07 -9.72 -0.58
C LYS A 17 -10.04 -8.69 -1.70
N VAL A 18 -10.34 -7.43 -1.38
CA VAL A 18 -10.29 -6.31 -2.35
C VAL A 18 -8.90 -6.17 -2.96
N LEU A 19 -7.84 -6.27 -2.15
CA LEU A 19 -6.45 -6.22 -2.63
C LEU A 19 -6.13 -7.37 -3.59
N ASN A 20 -6.50 -8.61 -3.24
CA ASN A 20 -6.27 -9.76 -4.10
C ASN A 20 -7.04 -9.66 -5.43
N ASP A 21 -8.30 -9.20 -5.40
CA ASP A 21 -9.09 -9.01 -6.62
C ASP A 21 -8.50 -7.93 -7.52
N ARG A 22 -8.04 -6.82 -6.94
CA ARG A 22 -7.37 -5.74 -7.66
C ARG A 22 -6.05 -6.22 -8.28
N LEU A 23 -5.24 -6.97 -7.54
CA LEU A 23 -4.01 -7.59 -8.05
C LEU A 23 -4.31 -8.54 -9.21
N GLY A 24 -5.33 -9.39 -9.09
CA GLY A 24 -5.75 -10.30 -10.16
C GLY A 24 -6.13 -9.55 -11.44
N LYS A 25 -6.84 -8.42 -11.33
CA LYS A 25 -7.16 -7.55 -12.48
C LYS A 25 -5.91 -6.95 -13.12
N LEU A 26 -4.96 -6.44 -12.33
CA LEU A 26 -3.70 -5.90 -12.84
C LEU A 26 -2.86 -6.96 -13.56
N ILE A 27 -2.78 -8.17 -13.01
CA ILE A 27 -2.10 -9.31 -13.64
C ILE A 27 -2.77 -9.65 -14.97
N GLY A 28 -4.10 -9.69 -15.01
CA GLY A 28 -4.86 -9.90 -16.25
C GLY A 28 -4.53 -8.87 -17.34
N LEU A 29 -4.37 -7.60 -16.98
CA LEU A 29 -3.94 -6.55 -17.91
C LEU A 29 -2.52 -6.81 -18.46
N VAL A 30 -1.57 -7.21 -17.60
CA VAL A 30 -0.19 -7.51 -18.02
C VAL A 30 -0.11 -8.69 -18.98
N LEU A 31 -0.96 -9.70 -18.80
CA LEU A 31 -1.05 -10.86 -19.69
C LEU A 31 -1.66 -10.50 -21.07
N GLY A 32 -2.37 -9.37 -21.16
CA GLY A 32 -2.93 -8.86 -22.40
C GLY A 32 -1.93 -8.06 -23.27
N LYS A 33 -2.49 -7.38 -24.28
CA LYS A 33 -1.74 -6.44 -25.13
C LYS A 33 -1.68 -5.07 -24.46
N LEU A 34 -0.47 -4.58 -24.23
CA LEU A 34 -0.19 -3.28 -23.63
C LEU A 34 0.99 -2.63 -24.34
N SER A 35 1.01 -1.29 -24.36
CA SER A 35 2.19 -0.53 -24.76
C SER A 35 3.36 -0.82 -23.82
N ARG A 36 4.60 -0.54 -24.26
CA ARG A 36 5.79 -0.70 -23.40
C ARG A 36 5.67 0.14 -22.13
N GLU A 37 5.20 1.37 -22.24
CA GLU A 37 5.09 2.31 -21.12
C GLU A 37 4.02 1.89 -20.12
N ASP A 38 2.85 1.47 -20.59
CA ASP A 38 1.78 1.00 -19.71
C ASP A 38 2.13 -0.32 -19.05
N ARG A 39 2.88 -1.19 -19.74
CA ARG A 39 3.40 -2.42 -19.14
C ARG A 39 4.34 -2.12 -17.97
N ILE A 40 5.27 -1.18 -18.12
CA ILE A 40 6.17 -0.76 -17.03
C ILE A 40 5.36 -0.17 -15.87
N LYS A 41 4.40 0.71 -16.18
CA LYS A 41 3.52 1.35 -15.19
C LYS A 41 2.75 0.33 -14.36
N ILE A 42 2.14 -0.64 -15.01
CA ILE A 42 1.34 -1.68 -14.35
C ILE A 42 2.24 -2.62 -13.55
N ILE A 43 3.43 -3.01 -14.06
CA ILE A 43 4.38 -3.81 -13.28
C ILE A 43 4.80 -3.07 -12.01
N THR A 44 5.11 -1.78 -12.11
CA THR A 44 5.45 -0.94 -10.95
C THR A 44 4.30 -0.89 -9.94
N LEU A 45 3.05 -0.78 -10.39
CA LEU A 45 1.89 -0.84 -9.50
C LEU A 45 1.73 -2.21 -8.85
N ILE A 46 1.92 -3.31 -9.59
CA ILE A 46 1.85 -4.68 -9.04
C ILE A 46 2.90 -4.87 -7.94
N THR A 47 4.14 -4.40 -8.14
CA THR A 47 5.20 -4.51 -7.13
C THR A 47 4.80 -3.85 -5.81
N VAL A 48 4.21 -2.64 -5.89
CA VAL A 48 3.74 -1.92 -4.69
C VAL A 48 2.51 -2.59 -4.07
N ASP A 49 1.54 -3.01 -4.87
CA ASP A 49 0.29 -3.62 -4.39
C ASP A 49 0.55 -5.00 -3.75
N VAL A 50 1.51 -5.79 -4.25
CA VAL A 50 1.93 -7.06 -3.62
C VAL A 50 2.52 -6.82 -2.23
N HIS A 51 3.43 -5.85 -2.10
CA HIS A 51 3.98 -5.48 -0.80
C HIS A 51 2.87 -5.06 0.19
N ASN A 52 1.97 -4.18 -0.24
CA ASN A 52 0.86 -3.73 0.60
C ASN A 52 -0.05 -4.90 1.04
N ARG A 53 -0.32 -5.84 0.13
CA ARG A 53 -1.09 -7.06 0.44
C ARG A 53 -0.38 -7.91 1.48
N ASP A 54 0.93 -8.11 1.35
CA ASP A 54 1.72 -8.91 2.28
C ASP A 54 1.78 -8.26 3.67
N VAL A 55 1.86 -6.92 3.75
CA VAL A 55 1.74 -6.16 5.00
C VAL A 55 0.38 -6.41 5.67
N VAL A 56 -0.73 -6.27 4.93
CA VAL A 56 -2.08 -6.51 5.47
C VAL A 56 -2.23 -7.97 5.93
N GLN A 57 -1.74 -8.93 5.14
CA GLN A 57 -1.74 -10.34 5.51
C GLN A 57 -0.96 -10.58 6.81
N SER A 58 0.22 -9.97 6.95
CA SER A 58 1.04 -10.06 8.16
C SER A 58 0.33 -9.48 9.40
N LEU A 59 -0.34 -8.33 9.26
CA LEU A 59 -1.13 -7.73 10.35
C LEU A 59 -2.26 -8.67 10.80
N ILE A 60 -2.95 -9.34 9.87
CA ILE A 60 -4.01 -10.32 10.17
C ILE A 60 -3.42 -11.54 10.89
N THR A 61 -2.37 -12.14 10.34
CA THR A 61 -1.74 -13.35 10.89
C THR A 61 -1.23 -13.13 12.31
N ASN A 62 -0.62 -11.97 12.56
CA ASN A 62 -0.09 -11.59 13.86
C ASN A 62 -1.14 -10.96 14.81
N LYS A 63 -2.41 -10.89 14.39
CA LYS A 63 -3.52 -10.31 15.16
C LYS A 63 -3.21 -8.90 15.69
N ILE A 64 -2.63 -8.07 14.83
CA ILE A 64 -2.30 -6.68 15.17
C ILE A 64 -3.56 -5.84 15.06
N GLU A 65 -4.09 -5.43 16.21
CA GLU A 65 -5.35 -4.68 16.29
C GLU A 65 -5.14 -3.20 16.65
N GLN A 66 -3.96 -2.85 17.17
CA GLN A 66 -3.69 -1.51 17.69
C GLN A 66 -2.94 -0.63 16.67
N VAL A 67 -3.35 0.64 16.55
CA VAL A 67 -2.75 1.63 15.64
C VAL A 67 -1.35 2.08 16.09
N ASN A 68 -1.05 1.93 17.38
CA ASN A 68 0.28 2.20 17.96
C ASN A 68 1.23 1.01 17.83
N ALA A 69 0.79 -0.14 17.28
CA ALA A 69 1.66 -1.29 17.13
C ALA A 69 2.80 -0.98 16.16
N PHE A 70 4.03 -1.28 16.58
CA PHE A 70 5.22 -0.98 15.79
C PHE A 70 5.18 -1.61 14.39
N ALA A 71 4.64 -2.83 14.25
CA ALA A 71 4.47 -3.50 12.95
C ALA A 71 3.66 -2.68 11.92
N TRP A 72 2.71 -1.87 12.38
CA TRP A 72 1.96 -0.93 11.54
C TRP A 72 2.66 0.42 11.43
N GLN A 73 3.22 0.94 12.53
CA GLN A 73 3.88 2.23 12.52
C GLN A 73 5.14 2.24 11.64
N SER A 74 5.88 1.13 11.56
CA SER A 74 7.08 1.00 10.73
C SER A 74 6.82 1.06 9.23
N GLN A 75 5.56 0.90 8.80
CA GLN A 75 5.19 1.00 7.39
C GLN A 75 5.19 2.45 6.91
N LEU A 76 5.61 2.66 5.66
CA LEU A 76 5.52 3.95 5.00
C LEU A 76 4.06 4.24 4.64
N ARG A 77 3.45 5.25 5.27
CA ARG A 77 2.03 5.56 5.14
C ARG A 77 1.82 6.94 4.55
N TYR A 78 0.89 7.05 3.61
CA TYR A 78 0.49 8.32 3.01
C TYR A 78 -0.87 8.72 3.57
N LYS A 79 -0.97 9.93 4.12
CA LYS A 79 -2.21 10.49 4.64
C LYS A 79 -2.51 11.81 3.96
N TRP A 80 -3.66 11.86 3.30
CA TRP A 80 -4.21 13.11 2.80
C TRP A 80 -4.86 13.90 3.94
N ILE A 81 -4.49 15.18 4.09
CA ILE A 81 -5.05 16.08 5.09
C ILE A 81 -5.91 17.10 4.34
N SER A 82 -7.24 16.92 4.43
CA SER A 82 -8.21 17.73 3.71
C SER A 82 -8.13 19.22 4.04
N ASP A 83 -7.85 19.57 5.30
CA ASP A 83 -7.85 20.96 5.79
C ASP A 83 -6.76 21.80 5.11
N CYS A 84 -5.56 21.25 4.94
CA CYS A 84 -4.45 21.94 4.28
C CYS A 84 -4.23 21.50 2.83
N ARG A 85 -5.11 20.62 2.30
CA ARG A 85 -5.01 20.02 0.95
C ARG A 85 -3.60 19.49 0.64
N ASP A 86 -3.03 18.78 1.61
CA ASP A 86 -1.66 18.32 1.51
C ASP A 86 -1.53 16.85 1.91
N CYS A 87 -0.52 16.18 1.37
CA CYS A 87 -0.19 14.79 1.66
C CYS A 87 0.98 14.75 2.64
N LYS A 88 0.79 14.06 3.76
CA LYS A 88 1.87 13.74 4.70
C LYS A 88 2.28 12.28 4.56
N ILE A 89 3.58 12.07 4.62
CA ILE A 89 4.21 10.76 4.72
C ILE A 89 4.50 10.51 6.19
N LEU A 90 4.09 9.35 6.71
CA LEU A 90 4.33 8.93 8.09
C LEU A 90 5.11 7.62 8.11
N VAL A 91 6.13 7.53 8.96
CA VAL A 91 6.89 6.32 9.23
C VAL A 91 7.42 6.35 10.66
N ALA A 92 7.15 5.31 11.43
CA ALA A 92 7.39 5.26 12.87
C ALA A 92 6.86 6.53 13.58
N ASP A 93 7.76 7.29 14.20
CA ASP A 93 7.56 8.58 14.87
C ASP A 93 7.81 9.80 13.97
N ALA A 94 8.33 9.59 12.76
CA ALA A 94 8.65 10.65 11.82
C ALA A 94 7.46 10.99 10.90
N SER A 95 7.36 12.28 10.56
CA SER A 95 6.40 12.78 9.58
C SER A 95 7.08 13.76 8.62
N PHE A 96 6.75 13.63 7.33
CA PHE A 96 7.31 14.44 6.25
C PHE A 96 6.20 14.99 5.37
N THR A 97 6.39 16.19 4.82
CA THR A 97 5.53 16.73 3.77
C THR A 97 5.88 16.07 2.45
N TYR A 98 4.88 15.66 1.67
CA TYR A 98 5.11 15.10 0.35
C TYR A 98 5.59 16.20 -0.62
N SER A 99 6.72 15.98 -1.29
CA SER A 99 7.36 17.02 -2.14
C SER A 99 6.79 17.15 -3.56
N TYR A 100 5.87 16.26 -3.96
CA TYR A 100 5.26 16.25 -5.31
C TYR A 100 6.24 16.18 -6.48
N GLU A 101 7.42 15.60 -6.26
CA GLU A 101 8.42 15.43 -7.32
C GLU A 101 8.03 14.31 -8.29
N TYR A 102 8.19 14.58 -9.60
CA TYR A 102 7.96 13.59 -10.63
C TYR A 102 9.19 12.67 -10.80
N ILE A 103 9.07 11.45 -10.32
CA ILE A 103 10.15 10.43 -10.36
C ILE A 103 10.21 9.70 -11.71
N GLY A 104 9.19 9.83 -12.55
CA GLY A 104 9.09 9.11 -13.82
C GLY A 104 8.49 7.71 -13.70
N ASN A 105 8.25 7.09 -14.85
CA ASN A 105 7.76 5.71 -14.97
C ASN A 105 8.93 4.72 -15.01
N THR A 106 9.77 4.76 -13.98
CA THR A 106 10.87 3.83 -13.81
C THR A 106 10.38 2.55 -13.13
N GLY A 107 11.04 1.42 -13.43
CA GLY A 107 10.75 0.17 -12.74
C GLY A 107 11.05 0.30 -11.24
N ARG A 108 10.27 -0.38 -10.40
CA ARG A 108 10.53 -0.46 -8.97
C ARG A 108 11.13 -1.79 -8.56
N LEU A 109 12.07 -1.73 -7.62
CA LEU A 109 12.61 -2.90 -6.94
C LEU A 109 11.54 -3.52 -6.04
N VAL A 110 11.62 -4.84 -5.86
CA VAL A 110 10.74 -5.57 -4.96
C VAL A 110 11.06 -5.16 -3.52
N ILE A 111 10.02 -4.82 -2.77
CA ILE A 111 10.14 -4.44 -1.36
C ILE A 111 10.16 -5.73 -0.54
N THR A 112 11.22 -5.97 0.21
CA THR A 112 11.41 -7.18 1.03
C THR A 112 11.54 -6.80 2.50
N PRO A 113 11.40 -7.70 3.48
CA PRO A 113 11.52 -7.34 4.89
C PRO A 113 12.86 -6.67 5.28
N LEU A 114 13.92 -6.86 4.48
CA LEU A 114 15.22 -6.23 4.69
C LEU A 114 15.29 -4.78 4.15
N THR A 115 14.38 -4.39 3.26
CA THR A 115 14.38 -3.12 2.51
C THR A 115 13.15 -2.29 2.84
#